data_AF-A0A7C3LG97-F1
#
_entry.id   AF-A0A7C3LG97-F1
#
_cell.length_a   1.000
_cell.length_b   1.000
_cell.length_c   1.000
_cell.angle_alpha   90.00
_cell.angle_beta   90.00
_cell.angle_gamma   90.00
#
_symmetry.space_group_name_H-M   'P 1'
#
loop_
_entity.id
_entity.type
_entity.pdbx_description
1 polymer ?
#
loop_
_entity_poly.entity_id
_entity_poly.type
_entity_poly.pdbx_seq_one_letter_code
_entity_poly.pdbx_strand_id
1 'polypeptide(L)'
;MLDPGRYFAEAIYFLQYTLAQILWAIDRAALSIAVIAESVNGWVTDNVGYFVQLLVNGLSAPLGGMFILALTALGFWYALNNITPTNRWVDPGKLFTYGLIAFFFFSSPIVAIDMMEELRQSLNAGIDTALIDGAAGDVFATSMDGTDTGLPGAIPDVNSDGVIGSFDLAAAFMGVANLDELDSSEFPVAFEAAYFPFGDPSGIDLSDEADQELAKALASDGIERLFFALVAIPTAIAEHFLRLSLTGVALFLYLGVPFAMLFAFFIYTQAFLGAYLRQFINLLIETFMSVVIAAIMITLLAAAAQQGIGLYIGASVITLIILVWRIKSALKLAAAAFDLFGGAVITGGTGGLELANMGKQAVAGAAGL
;
A
#
# COMPACT_ATOMS: atom_id res chain seq x y z
N MET A 1 2.35 -61.29 -8.64
CA MET A 1 3.79 -60.97 -8.78
C MET A 1 3.94 -59.51 -8.41
N LEU A 2 4.91 -59.14 -7.57
CA LEU A 2 5.22 -57.74 -7.27
C LEU A 2 5.81 -57.13 -8.55
N ASP A 3 5.14 -56.15 -9.14
CA ASP A 3 5.64 -55.44 -10.32
C ASP A 3 6.49 -54.25 -9.86
N PRO A 4 7.82 -54.29 -10.02
CA PRO A 4 8.71 -53.22 -9.56
C PRO A 4 8.45 -51.88 -10.25
N GLY A 5 7.95 -51.88 -11.49
CA GLY A 5 7.62 -50.65 -12.23
C GLY A 5 6.47 -49.90 -11.57
N ARG A 6 5.48 -50.63 -11.06
CA ARG A 6 4.31 -50.09 -10.35
C ARG A 6 4.69 -49.39 -9.05
N TYR A 7 5.55 -50.01 -8.24
CA TYR A 7 6.04 -49.41 -6.99
C TYR A 7 6.89 -48.15 -7.23
N PHE A 8 7.64 -48.13 -8.34
CA PHE A 8 8.45 -46.97 -8.70
C PHE A 8 7.58 -45.80 -9.19
N ALA A 9 6.51 -46.08 -9.94
CA ALA A 9 5.54 -45.09 -10.37
C ALA A 9 4.79 -44.44 -9.19
N GLU A 10 4.34 -45.25 -8.25
CA GLU A 10 3.70 -44.81 -7.00
C GLU A 10 4.64 -43.94 -6.16
N ALA A 11 5.91 -44.34 -6.03
CA ALA A 11 6.90 -43.56 -5.30
C ALA A 11 7.19 -42.19 -5.95
N ILE A 12 7.21 -42.12 -7.28
CA ILE A 12 7.38 -40.84 -8.00
C ILE A 12 6.17 -39.93 -7.78
N TYR A 13 4.95 -40.45 -7.94
CA TYR A 13 3.75 -39.66 -7.74
C TYR A 13 3.61 -39.20 -6.28
N PHE A 14 3.94 -40.06 -5.32
CA PHE A 14 3.99 -39.68 -3.90
C PHE A 14 4.96 -38.53 -3.64
N LEU A 15 6.16 -38.58 -4.25
CA LEU A 15 7.14 -37.50 -4.12
C LEU A 15 6.63 -36.21 -4.77
N GLN A 16 6.00 -36.30 -5.93
CA GLN A 16 5.40 -35.16 -6.64
C GLN A 16 4.25 -34.53 -5.82
N TYR A 17 3.33 -35.34 -5.31
CA TYR A 17 2.24 -34.88 -4.46
C TYR A 17 2.75 -34.22 -3.17
N THR A 18 3.74 -34.84 -2.52
CA THR A 18 4.36 -34.27 -1.31
C THR A 18 5.06 -32.94 -1.61
N LEU A 19 5.76 -32.85 -2.74
CA LEU A 19 6.41 -31.62 -3.17
C LEU A 19 5.38 -30.52 -3.45
N ALA A 20 4.28 -30.84 -4.14
CA ALA A 20 3.20 -29.91 -4.40
C ALA A 20 2.55 -29.42 -3.10
N GLN A 21 2.34 -30.30 -2.11
CA GLN A 21 1.83 -29.92 -0.79
C GLN A 21 2.77 -28.96 -0.05
N ILE A 22 4.09 -29.18 -0.14
CA ILE A 22 5.09 -28.26 0.43
C ILE A 22 5.06 -26.91 -0.30
N LEU A 23 5.02 -26.90 -1.63
CA LEU A 23 4.97 -25.67 -2.41
C LEU A 23 3.68 -24.89 -2.11
N TRP A 24 2.53 -25.55 -2.10
CA TRP A 24 1.26 -24.96 -1.69
C TRP A 24 1.32 -24.34 -0.29
N ALA A 25 1.97 -25.03 0.67
CA ALA A 25 2.17 -24.48 2.00
C ALA A 25 3.01 -23.21 2.01
N ILE A 26 4.04 -23.14 1.17
CA ILE A 26 4.89 -21.95 1.04
C ILE A 26 4.13 -20.83 0.35
N ASP A 27 3.44 -21.13 -0.75
CA ASP A 27 2.68 -20.16 -1.54
C ASP A 27 1.55 -19.53 -0.72
N ARG A 28 0.77 -20.33 0.02
CA ARG A 28 -0.28 -19.78 0.91
C ARG A 28 0.32 -18.90 2.01
N ALA A 29 1.43 -19.33 2.59
CA ALA A 29 2.11 -18.57 3.64
C ALA A 29 2.67 -17.26 3.09
N ALA A 30 3.19 -17.25 1.86
CA ALA A 30 3.67 -16.03 1.21
C ALA A 30 2.52 -15.10 0.84
N LEU A 31 1.43 -15.62 0.24
CA LEU A 31 0.29 -14.80 -0.17
C LEU A 31 -0.48 -14.23 1.04
N SER A 32 -0.55 -14.95 2.16
CA SER A 32 -1.16 -14.44 3.41
C SER A 32 -0.45 -13.19 3.97
N ILE A 33 0.82 -12.94 3.63
CA ILE A 33 1.51 -11.69 3.97
C ILE A 33 0.79 -10.49 3.34
N ALA A 34 0.28 -10.63 2.11
CA ALA A 34 -0.49 -9.58 1.45
C ALA A 34 -1.83 -9.34 2.16
N VAL A 35 -2.52 -10.42 2.58
CA VAL A 35 -3.77 -10.34 3.36
C VAL A 35 -3.54 -9.60 4.69
N ILE A 36 -2.46 -9.92 5.40
CA ILE A 36 -2.09 -9.23 6.64
C ILE A 36 -1.82 -7.74 6.36
N ALA A 37 -1.10 -7.41 5.30
CA ALA A 37 -0.82 -6.02 4.95
C ALA A 37 -2.11 -5.22 4.65
N GLU A 38 -3.08 -5.83 3.95
CA GLU A 38 -4.39 -5.22 3.71
C GLU A 38 -5.18 -5.04 5.00
N SER A 39 -5.21 -6.06 5.86
CA SER A 39 -5.89 -5.98 7.16
C SER A 39 -5.33 -4.86 8.02
N VAL A 40 -3.99 -4.68 8.04
CA VAL A 40 -3.35 -3.56 8.73
C VAL A 40 -3.73 -2.22 8.09
N ASN A 41 -3.75 -2.14 6.76
CA ASN A 41 -4.14 -0.94 6.02
C ASN A 41 -5.59 -0.51 6.34
N GLY A 42 -6.53 -1.45 6.32
CA GLY A 42 -7.92 -1.24 6.73
C GLY A 42 -8.01 -0.78 8.19
N TRP A 43 -7.34 -1.49 9.10
CA TRP A 43 -7.33 -1.11 10.52
C TRP A 43 -6.78 0.29 10.75
N VAL A 44 -5.68 0.69 10.10
CA VAL A 44 -5.12 2.04 10.25
C VAL A 44 -6.10 3.10 9.74
N THR A 45 -6.72 2.84 8.58
CA THR A 45 -7.67 3.78 7.96
C THR A 45 -8.91 3.97 8.83
N ASP A 46 -9.46 2.91 9.41
CA ASP A 46 -10.62 2.96 10.30
C ASP A 46 -10.33 3.68 11.63
N ASN A 47 -9.08 3.58 12.12
CA ASN A 47 -8.70 4.08 13.45
C ASN A 47 -8.03 5.46 13.43
N VAL A 48 -7.65 6.00 12.27
CA VAL A 48 -6.90 7.26 12.20
C VAL A 48 -7.67 8.45 12.76
N GLY A 49 -8.98 8.52 12.49
CA GLY A 49 -9.85 9.56 13.05
C GLY A 49 -9.89 9.53 14.58
N TYR A 50 -9.93 8.33 15.16
CA TYR A 50 -9.88 8.14 16.62
C TYR A 50 -8.56 8.64 17.22
N PHE A 51 -7.42 8.30 16.62
CA PHE A 51 -6.11 8.76 17.10
C PHE A 51 -5.97 10.29 17.03
N VAL A 52 -6.42 10.90 15.94
CA VAL A 52 -6.40 12.37 15.80
C VAL A 52 -7.33 13.02 16.82
N GLN A 53 -8.52 12.46 17.05
CA GLN A 53 -9.45 12.98 18.05
C GLN A 53 -8.85 12.91 19.46
N LEU A 54 -8.17 11.82 19.81
CA LEU A 54 -7.47 11.68 21.09
C LEU A 54 -6.41 12.77 21.27
N LEU A 55 -5.61 13.03 20.24
CA LEU A 55 -4.61 14.10 20.25
C LEU A 55 -5.24 15.48 20.37
N VAL A 56 -6.27 15.78 19.57
CA VAL A 56 -6.98 17.07 19.57
C VAL A 56 -7.61 17.35 20.94
N ASN A 57 -8.21 16.34 21.57
CA ASN A 57 -8.76 16.47 22.91
C ASN A 57 -7.67 16.85 23.94
N GLY A 58 -6.52 16.18 23.89
CA GLY A 58 -5.37 16.49 24.76
C GLY A 58 -4.72 17.84 24.49
N LEU A 59 -4.74 18.30 23.23
CA LEU A 59 -4.10 19.56 22.80
C LEU A 59 -5.04 20.77 22.82
N SER A 60 -6.34 20.58 23.04
CA SER A 60 -7.36 21.64 23.02
C SER A 60 -7.10 22.76 24.04
N ALA A 61 -6.79 22.42 25.29
CA ALA A 61 -6.43 23.39 26.32
C ALA A 61 -5.09 24.09 26.03
N PRO A 62 -4.00 23.36 25.68
CA PRO A 62 -2.77 23.97 25.19
C PRO A 62 -2.95 24.93 24.02
N LEU A 63 -3.81 24.63 23.05
CA LEU A 63 -4.11 25.51 21.91
C LEU A 63 -4.65 26.86 22.38
N GLY A 64 -5.63 26.85 23.28
CA GLY A 64 -6.19 28.08 23.86
C GLY A 64 -5.12 28.90 24.60
N GLY A 65 -4.26 28.23 25.37
CA GLY A 65 -3.12 28.86 26.05
C GLY A 65 -2.14 29.51 25.06
N MET A 66 -1.79 28.81 23.98
CA MET A 66 -0.88 29.31 22.95
C MET A 66 -1.48 30.48 22.16
N PHE A 67 -2.79 30.47 21.90
CA PHE A 67 -3.48 31.59 21.27
C PHE A 67 -3.47 32.83 22.15
N ILE A 68 -3.75 32.70 23.45
CA ILE A 68 -3.67 33.80 24.42
C ILE A 68 -2.22 34.32 24.50
N LEU A 69 -1.24 33.42 24.52
CA LEU A 69 0.17 33.79 24.52
C LEU A 69 0.55 34.57 23.26
N ALA A 70 0.06 34.14 22.09
CA ALA A 70 0.28 34.84 20.83
C ALA A 70 -0.35 36.25 20.81
N LEU A 71 -1.57 36.41 21.32
CA LEU A 71 -2.22 37.71 21.48
C LEU A 71 -1.45 38.62 22.45
N THR A 72 -1.00 38.06 23.57
CA THR A 72 -0.21 38.79 24.57
C THR A 72 1.14 39.23 24.00
N ALA A 73 1.82 38.34 23.27
CA ALA A 73 3.06 38.64 22.58
C ALA A 73 2.88 39.74 21.51
N LEU A 74 1.77 39.73 20.78
CA LEU A 74 1.43 40.76 19.82
C LEU A 74 1.21 42.12 20.52
N GLY A 75 0.44 42.15 21.61
CA GLY A 75 0.21 43.37 22.40
C GLY A 75 1.50 43.93 22.99
N PHE A 76 2.37 43.05 23.51
CA PHE A 76 3.68 43.42 24.03
C PHE A 76 4.60 43.97 22.94
N TRP A 77 4.59 43.38 21.73
CA TRP A 77 5.33 43.92 20.60
C TRP A 77 4.85 45.32 20.22
N TYR A 78 3.54 45.59 20.16
CA TYR A 78 3.03 46.94 19.91
C TYR A 78 3.47 47.94 20.99
N ALA A 79 3.51 47.54 22.26
CA ALA A 79 3.97 48.39 23.35
C ALA A 79 5.48 48.68 23.27
N LEU A 80 6.29 47.65 23.02
CA LEU A 80 7.75 47.78 22.92
C LEU A 80 8.22 48.49 21.66
N ASN A 81 7.54 48.29 20.52
CA ASN A 81 7.94 48.90 19.25
C ASN A 81 7.89 50.44 19.28
N ASN A 82 7.12 51.02 20.21
CA ASN A 82 7.12 52.46 20.48
C ASN A 82 8.37 52.95 21.24
N ILE A 83 9.10 52.05 21.90
CA ILE A 83 10.30 52.35 22.70
C ILE A 83 11.56 51.99 21.90
N THR A 84 11.61 50.76 21.38
CA THR A 84 12.72 50.26 20.58
C THR A 84 12.20 49.46 19.37
N PRO A 85 12.71 49.71 18.15
CA PRO A 85 12.37 48.90 16.99
C PRO A 85 12.77 47.45 17.24
N THR A 86 11.79 46.56 17.34
CA THR A 86 12.00 45.14 17.61
C THR A 86 11.33 44.28 16.56
N ASN A 87 11.95 43.14 16.24
CA ASN A 87 11.39 42.20 15.27
C ASN A 87 10.06 41.63 15.77
N ARG A 88 9.11 41.54 14.85
CA ARG A 88 7.76 41.03 15.12
C ARG A 88 7.80 39.53 15.41
N TRP A 89 7.04 39.09 16.42
CA TRP A 89 6.96 37.67 16.79
C TRP A 89 5.71 36.98 16.25
N VAL A 90 4.62 37.73 16.08
CA VAL A 90 3.31 37.26 15.63
C VAL A 90 2.82 38.18 14.51
N ASP A 91 2.30 37.61 13.43
CA ASP A 91 1.77 38.38 12.31
C ASP A 91 0.25 38.58 12.48
N PRO A 92 -0.28 39.80 12.72
CA PRO A 92 -1.68 40.03 13.05
C PRO A 92 -2.66 39.54 11.97
N GLY A 93 -2.31 39.71 10.68
CA GLY A 93 -3.18 39.26 9.59
C GLY A 93 -3.29 37.73 9.51
N LYS A 94 -2.21 37.03 9.86
CA LYS A 94 -2.17 35.57 9.88
C LYS A 94 -2.69 34.97 11.19
N LEU A 95 -2.58 35.70 12.30
CA LEU A 95 -3.07 35.25 13.60
C LEU A 95 -4.57 34.95 13.55
N PHE A 96 -5.36 35.82 12.92
CA PHE A 96 -6.80 35.59 12.75
C PHE A 96 -7.06 34.37 11.85
N THR A 97 -6.35 34.28 10.72
CA THR A 97 -6.52 33.19 9.75
C THR A 97 -6.16 31.84 10.36
N TYR A 98 -4.97 31.71 10.97
CA TYR A 98 -4.56 30.49 11.66
C TYR A 98 -5.41 30.19 12.89
N GLY A 99 -5.91 31.22 13.60
CA GLY A 99 -6.87 31.05 14.68
C GLY A 99 -8.17 30.41 14.22
N LEU A 100 -8.69 30.85 13.07
CA LEU A 100 -9.91 30.30 12.48
C LEU A 100 -9.72 28.87 11.97
N ILE A 101 -8.61 28.60 11.26
CA ILE A 101 -8.29 27.25 10.79
C ILE A 101 -8.09 26.32 11.98
N ALA A 102 -7.38 26.76 13.03
CA ALA A 102 -7.15 25.97 14.24
C ALA A 102 -8.45 25.70 15.00
N PHE A 103 -9.32 26.72 15.12
CA PHE A 103 -10.63 26.55 15.73
C PHE A 103 -11.49 25.55 14.94
N PHE A 104 -11.56 25.68 13.62
CA PHE A 104 -12.30 24.75 12.76
C PHE A 104 -11.78 23.32 12.94
N PHE A 105 -10.47 23.11 12.79
CA PHE A 105 -9.86 21.78 12.92
C PHE A 105 -10.07 21.17 14.31
N PHE A 106 -9.86 21.92 15.39
CA PHE A 106 -10.04 21.39 16.75
C PHE A 106 -11.53 21.19 17.12
N SER A 107 -12.45 21.92 16.49
CA SER A 107 -13.89 21.74 16.69
C SER A 107 -14.46 20.53 15.94
N SER A 108 -13.84 20.13 14.82
CA SER A 108 -14.32 19.07 13.94
C SER A 108 -13.15 18.33 13.28
N PRO A 109 -12.27 17.69 14.07
CA PRO A 109 -11.05 17.09 13.54
C PRO A 109 -11.36 15.90 12.62
N ILE A 110 -12.36 15.10 12.97
CA ILE A 110 -12.79 13.93 12.20
C ILE A 110 -13.19 14.36 10.79
N VAL A 111 -14.03 15.39 10.65
CA VAL A 111 -14.45 15.91 9.34
C VAL A 111 -13.26 16.31 8.47
N ALA A 112 -12.25 16.97 9.06
CA ALA A 112 -11.07 17.38 8.31
C ALA A 112 -10.22 16.19 7.84
N ILE A 113 -10.08 15.16 8.69
CA ILE A 113 -9.35 13.94 8.33
C ILE A 113 -10.12 13.12 7.30
N ASP A 114 -11.43 12.93 7.50
CA ASP A 114 -12.28 12.18 6.59
C ASP A 114 -12.27 12.79 5.20
N MET A 115 -12.37 14.13 5.07
CA MET A 115 -12.26 14.79 3.76
C MET A 115 -10.91 14.55 3.07
N MET A 116 -9.81 14.55 3.84
CA MET A 116 -8.47 14.30 3.30
C MET A 116 -8.29 12.83 2.89
N GLU A 117 -8.88 11.92 3.66
CA GLU A 117 -8.82 10.50 3.41
C GLU A 117 -9.74 10.08 2.26
N GLU A 118 -10.96 10.61 2.19
CA GLU A 118 -11.86 10.47 1.05
C GLU A 118 -11.21 10.97 -0.24
N LEU A 119 -10.52 12.11 -0.19
CA LEU A 119 -9.77 12.61 -1.35
C LEU A 119 -8.71 11.58 -1.78
N ARG A 120 -7.94 11.03 -0.85
CA ARG A 120 -6.93 10.01 -1.12
C ARG A 120 -7.55 8.72 -1.68
N GLN A 121 -8.64 8.25 -1.09
CA GLN A 121 -9.36 7.06 -1.54
C GLN A 121 -10.00 7.26 -2.92
N SER A 122 -10.53 8.46 -3.20
CA SER A 122 -11.05 8.80 -4.53
C SER A 122 -9.96 8.75 -5.61
N LEU A 123 -8.71 9.09 -5.26
CA LEU A 123 -7.57 8.96 -6.18
C LEU A 123 -7.19 7.49 -6.39
N ASN A 124 -7.37 6.63 -5.39
CA ASN A 124 -7.18 5.18 -5.53
C ASN A 124 -8.29 4.55 -6.40
N ALA A 125 -9.55 4.98 -6.22
CA ALA A 125 -10.70 4.48 -6.98
C ALA A 125 -10.81 5.05 -8.40
N GLY A 126 -10.22 6.22 -8.67
CA GLY A 126 -10.40 6.97 -9.93
C GLY A 126 -9.75 6.36 -11.18
N ILE A 127 -9.07 5.21 -11.06
CA ILE A 127 -8.40 4.52 -12.17
C ILE A 127 -8.98 3.09 -12.24
N ASP A 128 -10.28 3.00 -12.49
CA ASP A 128 -11.01 1.74 -12.51
C ASP A 128 -11.21 1.19 -13.93
N THR A 129 -11.24 -0.14 -14.03
CA THR A 129 -11.58 -1.12 -15.11
C THR A 129 -11.55 -0.71 -16.59
N ALA A 130 -11.96 0.49 -16.98
CA ALA A 130 -12.01 0.96 -18.37
C ALA A 130 -10.61 1.09 -19.03
N LEU A 131 -9.57 1.41 -18.25
CA LEU A 131 -8.18 1.37 -18.73
C LEU A 131 -7.67 -0.08 -18.89
N ILE A 132 -8.15 -0.98 -18.04
CA ILE A 132 -7.80 -2.41 -18.03
C ILE A 132 -8.38 -3.08 -19.30
N ASP A 133 -9.66 -2.83 -19.60
CA ASP A 133 -10.34 -3.35 -20.80
C ASP A 133 -9.76 -2.78 -22.11
N GLY A 134 -9.34 -1.51 -22.11
CA GLY A 134 -8.81 -0.85 -23.30
C GLY A 134 -7.39 -1.26 -23.69
N ALA A 135 -6.54 -1.64 -22.72
CA ALA A 135 -5.12 -1.95 -22.97
C ALA A 135 -4.82 -3.45 -23.13
N ALA A 136 -5.68 -4.34 -22.62
CA ALA A 136 -5.51 -5.79 -22.75
C ALA A 136 -5.61 -6.29 -24.21
N GLY A 137 -6.32 -5.57 -25.08
CA GLY A 137 -6.62 -6.01 -26.44
C GLY A 137 -5.47 -5.93 -27.46
N ASP A 138 -4.42 -5.13 -27.22
CA ASP A 138 -3.49 -4.73 -28.31
C ASP A 138 -2.00 -5.04 -28.05
N VAL A 139 -1.57 -5.16 -26.78
CA VAL A 139 -0.12 -5.25 -26.45
C VAL A 139 0.48 -6.64 -26.70
N PHE A 140 -0.33 -7.70 -26.63
CA PHE A 140 0.13 -9.09 -26.78
C PHE A 140 -0.65 -9.90 -27.83
N ALA A 141 -1.30 -9.24 -28.81
CA ALA A 141 -2.09 -9.88 -29.87
C ALA A 141 -1.30 -10.79 -30.84
N THR A 142 -0.01 -11.04 -30.57
CA THR A 142 0.80 -12.02 -31.31
C THR A 142 0.75 -13.36 -30.60
N SER A 143 0.05 -14.32 -31.21
CA SER A 143 -0.05 -15.72 -30.78
C SER A 143 1.34 -16.31 -30.52
N MET A 144 1.70 -16.46 -29.25
CA MET A 144 2.77 -17.35 -28.83
C MET A 144 2.11 -18.68 -28.46
N ASP A 145 2.18 -19.65 -29.37
CA ASP A 145 1.67 -21.01 -29.18
C ASP A 145 2.44 -21.72 -28.06
N GLY A 146 2.00 -21.51 -26.82
CA GLY A 146 2.25 -22.42 -25.70
C GLY A 146 1.13 -23.44 -25.61
N THR A 147 1.44 -24.67 -25.20
CA THR A 147 0.43 -25.71 -24.93
C THR A 147 -0.32 -25.51 -23.61
N ASP A 148 -0.02 -24.44 -22.88
CA ASP A 148 -0.52 -24.17 -21.54
C ASP A 148 -1.67 -23.17 -21.58
N THR A 149 -2.79 -23.56 -20.99
CA THR A 149 -3.96 -22.70 -20.79
C THR A 149 -3.62 -21.60 -19.77
N GLY A 150 -3.53 -20.36 -20.25
CA GLY A 150 -3.38 -19.16 -19.41
C GLY A 150 -4.49 -18.99 -18.37
N LEU A 151 -4.50 -17.84 -17.68
CA LEU A 151 -5.55 -17.55 -16.70
C LEU A 151 -6.96 -17.52 -17.35
N PRO A 152 -8.02 -17.87 -16.57
CA PRO A 152 -9.38 -17.76 -17.05
C PRO A 152 -9.71 -16.31 -17.46
N GLY A 153 -10.55 -16.15 -18.50
CA GLY A 153 -10.92 -14.83 -19.02
C GLY A 153 -11.66 -13.93 -18.01
N ALA A 154 -12.26 -14.53 -16.98
CA ALA A 154 -12.79 -13.81 -15.81
C ALA A 154 -11.95 -14.19 -14.59
N ILE A 155 -11.22 -13.21 -14.05
CA ILE A 155 -10.43 -13.38 -12.84
C ILE A 155 -11.36 -13.22 -11.63
N PRO A 156 -11.41 -14.20 -10.69
CA PRO A 156 -12.19 -14.06 -9.48
C PRO A 156 -11.61 -12.96 -8.59
N ASP A 157 -12.48 -12.16 -8.00
CA ASP A 157 -12.15 -11.24 -6.90
C ASP A 157 -12.09 -12.06 -5.60
N VAL A 158 -10.88 -12.47 -5.23
CA VAL A 158 -10.64 -13.46 -4.17
C VAL A 158 -10.76 -12.83 -2.79
N ASN A 159 -10.35 -11.56 -2.66
CA ASN A 159 -10.44 -10.81 -1.41
C ASN A 159 -11.77 -10.04 -1.25
N SER A 160 -12.63 -10.03 -2.26
CA SER A 160 -13.94 -9.35 -2.27
C SER A 160 -13.84 -7.84 -2.00
N ASP A 161 -12.75 -7.20 -2.45
CA ASP A 161 -12.54 -5.76 -2.28
C ASP A 161 -13.17 -4.92 -3.42
N GLY A 162 -13.72 -5.60 -4.45
CA GLY A 162 -14.36 -4.99 -5.61
C GLY A 162 -13.40 -4.55 -6.71
N VAL A 163 -12.09 -4.83 -6.59
CA VAL A 163 -11.04 -4.44 -7.53
C VAL A 163 -10.15 -5.64 -7.86
N ILE A 164 -9.98 -5.94 -9.15
CA ILE A 164 -9.03 -6.99 -9.56
C ILE A 164 -7.61 -6.47 -9.44
N GLY A 165 -6.86 -6.97 -8.46
CA GLY A 165 -5.47 -6.61 -8.17
C GLY A 165 -4.45 -7.69 -8.54
N SER A 166 -3.18 -7.44 -8.21
CA SER A 166 -2.12 -8.47 -8.36
C SER A 166 -2.30 -9.65 -7.41
N PHE A 167 -3.01 -9.45 -6.29
CA PHE A 167 -3.42 -10.53 -5.38
C PHE A 167 -4.37 -11.52 -6.08
N ASP A 168 -5.42 -11.01 -6.72
CA ASP A 168 -6.41 -11.84 -7.42
C ASP A 168 -5.80 -12.59 -8.59
N LEU A 169 -4.88 -11.95 -9.30
CA LEU A 169 -4.09 -12.58 -10.37
C LEU A 169 -3.22 -13.73 -9.84
N ALA A 170 -2.50 -13.52 -8.73
CA ALA A 170 -1.67 -14.55 -8.11
C ALA A 170 -2.52 -15.69 -7.52
N ALA A 171 -3.64 -15.37 -6.88
CA ALA A 171 -4.59 -16.33 -6.33
C ALA A 171 -5.26 -17.16 -7.42
N ALA A 172 -5.75 -16.53 -8.48
CA ALA A 172 -6.31 -17.21 -9.65
C ALA A 172 -5.28 -18.09 -10.36
N PHE A 173 -4.01 -17.69 -10.36
CA PHE A 173 -2.92 -18.51 -10.90
C PHE A 173 -2.72 -19.81 -10.12
N MET A 174 -2.92 -19.79 -8.82
CA MET A 174 -2.89 -20.97 -7.95
C MET A 174 -4.22 -21.75 -7.92
N GLY A 175 -5.25 -21.28 -8.64
CA GLY A 175 -6.58 -21.90 -8.65
C GLY A 175 -7.40 -21.62 -7.38
N VAL A 176 -7.02 -20.60 -6.60
CA VAL A 176 -7.75 -20.14 -5.41
C VAL A 176 -8.92 -19.27 -5.84
N ALA A 177 -10.14 -19.63 -5.44
CA ALA A 177 -11.35 -18.89 -5.79
C ALA A 177 -11.82 -17.92 -4.71
N ASN A 178 -11.43 -18.14 -3.45
CA ASN A 178 -11.85 -17.35 -2.29
C ASN A 178 -10.80 -17.44 -1.16
N LEU A 179 -10.87 -16.52 -0.20
CA LEU A 179 -9.95 -16.50 0.95
C LEU A 179 -10.04 -17.77 1.83
N ASP A 180 -11.21 -18.41 1.93
CA ASP A 180 -11.38 -19.62 2.76
C ASP A 180 -10.51 -20.77 2.24
N GLU A 181 -10.33 -20.87 0.92
CA GLU A 181 -9.44 -21.86 0.29
C GLU A 181 -7.95 -21.59 0.61
N LEU A 182 -7.56 -20.33 0.86
CA LEU A 182 -6.18 -19.97 1.24
C LEU A 182 -5.86 -20.39 2.68
N ASP A 183 -6.87 -20.43 3.55
CA ASP A 183 -6.76 -20.86 4.95
C ASP A 183 -6.75 -22.40 5.09
N SER A 184 -7.12 -23.12 4.03
CA SER A 184 -7.11 -24.59 4.01
C SER A 184 -5.69 -25.17 3.90
N SER A 185 -5.49 -26.34 4.53
CA SER A 185 -4.30 -27.16 4.28
C SER A 185 -4.41 -28.02 3.02
N GLU A 186 -5.62 -28.19 2.50
CA GLU A 186 -5.91 -28.94 1.28
C GLU A 186 -5.70 -28.04 0.05
N PHE A 187 -5.52 -28.65 -1.13
CA PHE A 187 -5.45 -27.88 -2.36
C PHE A 187 -6.79 -27.21 -2.67
N PRO A 188 -6.81 -26.07 -3.38
CA PRO A 188 -8.04 -25.52 -3.92
C PRO A 188 -8.74 -26.56 -4.80
N VAL A 189 -10.07 -26.65 -4.72
CA VAL A 189 -10.87 -27.70 -5.40
C VAL A 189 -10.62 -27.71 -6.91
N ALA A 190 -10.54 -26.52 -7.52
CA ALA A 190 -10.27 -26.38 -8.95
C ALA A 190 -8.83 -26.80 -9.31
N PHE A 191 -7.87 -26.54 -8.43
CA PHE A 191 -6.47 -26.92 -8.62
C PHE A 191 -6.28 -28.43 -8.48
N GLU A 192 -6.88 -29.04 -7.45
CA GLU A 192 -6.84 -30.49 -7.26
C GLU A 192 -7.48 -31.21 -8.44
N ALA A 193 -8.66 -30.78 -8.89
CA ALA A 193 -9.34 -31.38 -10.03
C ALA A 193 -8.53 -31.29 -11.35
N ALA A 194 -7.71 -30.24 -11.51
CA ALA A 194 -6.92 -30.03 -12.72
C ALA A 194 -5.59 -30.80 -12.72
N TYR A 195 -4.86 -30.81 -11.61
CA TYR A 195 -3.48 -31.33 -11.55
C TYR A 195 -3.33 -32.61 -10.74
N PHE A 196 -4.28 -32.89 -9.84
CA PHE A 196 -4.30 -34.07 -8.99
C PHE A 196 -5.67 -34.76 -9.04
N PRO A 197 -6.19 -35.13 -10.23
CA PRO A 197 -7.55 -35.69 -10.39
C PRO A 197 -7.73 -37.05 -9.68
N PHE A 198 -6.63 -37.73 -9.37
CA PHE A 198 -6.62 -38.99 -8.62
C PHE A 198 -6.43 -38.79 -7.10
N GLY A 199 -6.31 -37.54 -6.64
CA GLY A 199 -6.11 -37.18 -5.25
C GLY A 199 -4.78 -37.69 -4.68
N ASP A 200 -4.82 -38.09 -3.40
CA ASP A 200 -3.71 -38.72 -2.69
C ASP A 200 -3.20 -39.98 -3.45
N PRO A 201 -1.89 -40.28 -3.44
CA PRO A 201 -1.29 -41.49 -4.00
C PRO A 201 -2.04 -42.82 -3.76
N SER A 202 -2.84 -42.92 -2.69
CA SER A 202 -3.69 -44.08 -2.41
C SER A 202 -4.89 -44.25 -3.35
N GLY A 203 -5.26 -43.21 -4.12
CA GLY A 203 -6.40 -43.17 -5.03
C GLY A 203 -6.11 -43.54 -6.49
N ILE A 204 -4.84 -43.73 -6.88
CA ILE A 204 -4.47 -44.10 -8.26
C ILE A 204 -4.77 -45.59 -8.49
N ASP A 205 -5.47 -45.90 -9.60
CA ASP A 205 -5.54 -47.27 -10.11
C ASP A 205 -4.20 -47.66 -10.75
N LEU A 206 -3.37 -48.35 -9.97
CA LEU A 206 -2.03 -48.79 -10.35
C LEU A 206 -2.02 -49.94 -11.39
N SER A 207 -3.17 -50.30 -11.97
CA SER A 207 -3.27 -51.35 -12.98
C SER A 207 -3.20 -50.85 -14.43
N ASP A 208 -3.43 -49.56 -14.66
CA ASP A 208 -3.31 -48.93 -15.99
C ASP A 208 -2.03 -48.09 -16.09
N GLU A 209 -1.24 -48.33 -17.13
CA GLU A 209 0.02 -47.62 -17.40
C GLU A 209 -0.26 -46.21 -17.98
N ALA A 210 -1.37 -46.05 -18.72
CA ALA A 210 -1.76 -44.76 -19.29
C ALA A 210 -2.18 -43.77 -18.20
N ASP A 211 -2.93 -44.23 -17.19
CA ASP A 211 -3.35 -43.40 -16.06
C ASP A 211 -2.15 -42.99 -15.19
N GLN A 212 -1.13 -43.85 -15.07
CA GLN A 212 0.10 -43.54 -14.35
C GLN A 212 0.95 -42.46 -15.03
N GLU A 213 1.08 -42.52 -16.36
CA GLU A 213 1.80 -41.49 -17.12
C GLU A 213 1.05 -40.16 -17.09
N LEU A 214 -0.28 -40.20 -17.24
CA LEU A 214 -1.14 -39.02 -17.17
C LEU A 214 -1.09 -38.35 -15.78
N ALA A 215 -1.19 -39.14 -14.70
CA ALA A 215 -1.11 -38.62 -13.33
C ALA A 215 0.23 -37.92 -13.05
N LYS A 216 1.35 -38.48 -13.54
CA LYS A 216 2.68 -37.88 -13.38
C LYS A 216 2.87 -36.62 -14.20
N ALA A 217 2.32 -36.57 -15.41
CA ALA A 217 2.37 -35.40 -16.27
C ALA A 217 1.59 -34.23 -15.64
N LEU A 218 0.34 -34.48 -15.24
CA LEU A 218 -0.50 -33.47 -14.58
C LEU A 218 0.08 -33.00 -13.23
N ALA A 219 0.61 -33.92 -12.43
CA ALA A 219 1.27 -33.56 -11.18
C ALA A 219 2.53 -32.71 -11.41
N SER A 220 3.28 -32.97 -12.50
CA SER A 220 4.42 -32.14 -12.90
C SER A 220 3.99 -30.72 -13.27
N ASP A 221 2.92 -30.59 -14.07
CA ASP A 221 2.37 -29.29 -14.48
C ASP A 221 1.86 -28.49 -13.26
N GLY A 222 1.21 -29.16 -12.30
CA GLY A 222 0.76 -28.55 -11.05
C GLY A 222 1.93 -28.06 -10.18
N ILE A 223 3.00 -28.86 -10.06
CA ILE A 223 4.23 -28.45 -9.36
C ILE A 223 4.87 -27.23 -10.04
N GLU A 224 4.97 -27.25 -11.36
CA GLU A 224 5.53 -26.14 -12.14
C GLU A 224 4.72 -24.85 -11.91
N ARG A 225 3.39 -24.95 -11.90
CA ARG A 225 2.50 -23.83 -11.62
C ARG A 225 2.68 -23.27 -10.21
N LEU A 226 2.74 -24.11 -9.17
CA LEU A 226 3.02 -23.66 -7.80
C LEU A 226 4.43 -23.04 -7.68
N PHE A 227 5.44 -23.67 -8.28
CA PHE A 227 6.79 -23.11 -8.31
C PHE A 227 6.85 -21.73 -8.96
N PHE A 228 6.10 -21.49 -10.02
CA PHE A 228 6.02 -20.19 -10.67
C PHE A 228 5.14 -19.18 -9.93
N ALA A 229 4.18 -19.64 -9.12
CA ALA A 229 3.41 -18.78 -8.23
C ALA A 229 4.34 -18.02 -7.28
N LEU A 230 5.43 -18.64 -6.80
CA LEU A 230 6.47 -17.98 -5.99
C LEU A 230 7.11 -16.75 -6.67
N VAL A 231 7.07 -16.64 -7.99
CA VAL A 231 7.56 -15.47 -8.73
C VAL A 231 6.49 -14.38 -8.85
N ALA A 232 5.22 -14.77 -8.93
CA ALA A 232 4.09 -13.86 -9.03
C ALA A 232 3.65 -13.29 -7.68
N ILE A 233 3.62 -14.09 -6.61
CA ILE A 233 3.18 -13.69 -5.26
C ILE A 233 3.91 -12.45 -4.72
N PRO A 234 5.23 -12.26 -4.92
CA PRO A 234 5.91 -11.04 -4.51
C PRO A 234 5.31 -9.76 -5.08
N THR A 235 4.66 -9.80 -6.25
CA THR A 235 3.96 -8.63 -6.81
C THR A 235 2.75 -8.24 -5.97
N ALA A 236 1.94 -9.21 -5.55
CA ALA A 236 0.82 -9.02 -4.62
C ALA A 236 1.28 -8.42 -3.29
N ILE A 237 2.36 -8.97 -2.72
CA ILE A 237 2.96 -8.44 -1.49
C ILE A 237 3.42 -7.00 -1.69
N ALA A 238 4.11 -6.71 -2.81
CA ALA A 238 4.63 -5.39 -3.10
C ALA A 238 3.51 -4.34 -3.28
N GLU A 239 2.43 -4.70 -3.98
CA GLU A 239 1.27 -3.81 -4.15
C GLU A 239 0.66 -3.42 -2.79
N HIS A 240 0.39 -4.41 -1.94
CA HIS A 240 -0.20 -4.17 -0.62
C HIS A 240 0.75 -3.39 0.29
N PHE A 241 2.04 -3.67 0.23
CA PHE A 241 3.04 -2.92 1.00
C PHE A 241 3.18 -1.46 0.52
N LEU A 242 3.00 -1.19 -0.77
CA LEU A 242 2.95 0.17 -1.32
C LEU A 242 1.76 0.94 -0.74
N ARG A 243 0.55 0.34 -0.77
CA ARG A 243 -0.66 0.93 -0.19
C ARG A 243 -0.45 1.21 1.31
N LEU A 244 0.04 0.22 2.05
CA LEU A 244 0.35 0.34 3.47
C LEU A 244 1.37 1.45 3.76
N SER A 245 2.42 1.57 2.94
CA SER A 245 3.44 2.62 3.09
C SER A 245 2.83 4.02 2.95
N LEU A 246 1.97 4.22 1.95
CA LEU A 246 1.27 5.49 1.71
C LEU A 246 0.29 5.82 2.83
N THR A 247 -0.48 4.84 3.30
CA THR A 247 -1.37 5.00 4.46
C THR A 247 -0.58 5.31 5.73
N GLY A 248 0.59 4.69 5.92
CA GLY A 248 1.50 5.01 7.01
C GLY A 248 1.99 6.47 6.96
N VAL A 249 2.30 7.01 5.78
CA VAL A 249 2.61 8.44 5.63
C VAL A 249 1.42 9.30 6.03
N ALA A 250 0.23 8.97 5.53
CA ALA A 250 -1.00 9.70 5.84
C ALA A 250 -1.23 9.78 7.35
N LEU A 251 -1.10 8.65 8.05
CA LEU A 251 -1.18 8.57 9.51
C LEU A 251 -0.25 9.57 10.19
N PHE A 252 1.05 9.57 9.87
CA PHE A 252 1.99 10.50 10.49
C PHE A 252 1.66 11.97 10.22
N LEU A 253 1.20 12.28 9.02
CA LEU A 253 0.79 13.65 8.67
C LEU A 253 -0.44 14.07 9.47
N TYR A 254 -1.47 13.22 9.53
CA TYR A 254 -2.70 13.51 10.26
C TYR A 254 -2.45 13.67 11.76
N LEU A 255 -1.59 12.84 12.35
CA LEU A 255 -1.20 12.96 13.76
C LEU A 255 -0.34 14.20 14.03
N GLY A 256 0.44 14.66 13.06
CA GLY A 256 1.30 15.84 13.20
C GLY A 256 0.60 17.19 13.02
N VAL A 257 -0.50 17.24 12.26
CA VAL A 257 -1.28 18.48 12.03
C VAL A 257 -1.73 19.16 13.34
N PRO A 258 -2.31 18.48 14.35
CA PRO A 258 -2.66 19.10 15.63
C PRO A 258 -1.49 19.84 16.29
N PHE A 259 -0.30 19.25 16.27
CA PHE A 259 0.91 19.88 16.80
C PHE A 259 1.34 21.08 15.96
N ALA A 260 1.29 20.97 14.64
CA ALA A 260 1.64 22.07 13.75
C ALA A 260 0.74 23.29 13.94
N MET A 261 -0.55 23.05 14.18
CA MET A 261 -1.56 24.07 14.43
C MET A 261 -1.35 24.80 15.75
N LEU A 262 -0.89 24.11 16.79
CA LEU A 262 -0.59 24.70 18.10
C LEU A 262 0.50 25.78 18.03
N PHE A 263 1.47 25.60 17.13
CA PHE A 263 2.57 26.54 16.93
C PHE A 263 2.38 27.47 15.73
N ALA A 264 1.31 27.36 14.95
CA ALA A 264 1.12 28.16 13.73
C ALA A 264 1.01 29.69 13.97
N PHE A 265 0.79 30.12 15.22
CA PHE A 265 0.61 31.55 15.54
C PHE A 265 1.91 32.38 15.49
N PHE A 266 3.09 31.77 15.69
CA PHE A 266 4.36 32.50 15.77
C PHE A 266 5.08 32.48 14.43
N ILE A 267 5.64 33.63 14.02
CA ILE A 267 6.32 33.79 12.72
C ILE A 267 7.43 32.75 12.53
N TYR A 268 8.15 32.40 13.59
CA TYR A 268 9.24 31.42 13.55
C TYR A 268 8.77 29.97 13.35
N THR A 269 7.52 29.66 13.67
CA THR A 269 6.94 28.30 13.59
C THR A 269 5.82 28.18 12.57
N GLN A 270 5.40 29.28 11.93
CA GLN A 270 4.45 29.28 10.81
C GLN A 270 4.88 28.38 9.64
N ALA A 271 6.19 28.29 9.40
CA ALA A 271 6.76 27.42 8.38
C ALA A 271 6.41 25.94 8.60
N PHE A 272 6.14 25.54 9.84
CA PHE A 272 5.88 24.16 10.22
C PHE A 272 4.54 23.65 9.67
N LEU A 273 3.46 24.42 9.83
CA LEU A 273 2.16 24.10 9.22
C LEU A 273 2.25 24.07 7.68
N GLY A 274 3.00 25.01 7.09
CA GLY A 274 3.27 25.02 5.65
C GLY A 274 4.02 23.77 5.17
N ALA A 275 4.93 23.23 5.99
CA ALA A 275 5.65 21.99 5.68
C ALA A 275 4.71 20.77 5.68
N TYR A 276 3.78 20.66 6.64
CA TYR A 276 2.75 19.61 6.64
C TYR A 276 1.84 19.69 5.41
N LEU A 277 1.37 20.90 5.04
CA LEU A 277 0.56 21.09 3.84
C LEU A 277 1.31 20.67 2.57
N ARG A 278 2.58 21.07 2.44
CA ARG A 278 3.42 20.64 1.31
C ARG A 278 3.62 19.13 1.29
N GLN A 279 3.84 18.52 2.45
CA GLN A 279 4.03 17.08 2.55
C GLN A 279 2.75 16.31 2.25
N PHE A 280 1.59 16.85 2.62
CA PHE A 280 0.29 16.30 2.24
C PHE A 280 0.06 16.39 0.72
N ILE A 281 0.42 17.50 0.07
CA ILE A 281 0.38 17.61 -1.39
C ILE A 281 1.32 16.56 -2.04
N ASN A 282 2.54 16.40 -1.51
CA ASN A 282 3.46 15.37 -2.00
C ASN A 282 2.88 13.96 -1.83
N LEU A 283 2.16 13.69 -0.73
CA LEU A 283 1.44 12.44 -0.54
C LEU A 283 0.33 12.22 -1.57
N LEU A 284 -0.46 13.24 -1.88
CA LEU A 284 -1.51 13.13 -2.90
C LEU A 284 -0.91 12.83 -4.28
N ILE A 285 0.16 13.55 -4.65
CA ILE A 285 0.88 13.33 -5.91
C ILE A 285 1.44 11.91 -5.94
N GLU A 286 2.10 11.47 -4.86
CA GLU A 286 2.73 10.16 -4.79
C GLU A 286 1.70 9.03 -4.78
N THR A 287 0.56 9.23 -4.13
CA THR A 287 -0.57 8.29 -4.15
C THR A 287 -1.11 8.16 -5.57
N PHE A 288 -1.47 9.28 -6.21
CA PHE A 288 -1.97 9.28 -7.58
C PHE A 288 -1.00 8.60 -8.56
N MET A 289 0.27 9.00 -8.54
CA MET A 289 1.29 8.39 -9.41
C MET A 289 1.47 6.89 -9.14
N SER A 290 1.36 6.46 -7.88
CA SER A 290 1.47 5.05 -7.51
C SER A 290 0.29 4.23 -8.01
N VAL A 291 -0.93 4.77 -7.92
CA VAL A 291 -2.15 4.12 -8.43
C VAL A 291 -2.09 3.97 -9.93
N VAL A 292 -1.72 5.04 -10.66
CA VAL A 292 -1.56 4.99 -12.13
C VAL A 292 -0.58 3.89 -12.52
N ILE A 293 0.58 3.85 -11.88
CA ILE A 293 1.63 2.87 -12.20
C ILE A 293 1.17 1.46 -11.83
N ALA A 294 0.57 1.25 -10.65
CA ALA A 294 0.05 -0.04 -10.23
C ALA A 294 -1.02 -0.56 -11.19
N ALA A 295 -1.99 0.28 -11.59
CA ALA A 295 -3.03 -0.09 -12.54
C ALA A 295 -2.47 -0.53 -13.90
N ILE A 296 -1.48 0.20 -14.43
CA ILE A 296 -0.80 -0.18 -15.69
C ILE A 296 -0.08 -1.52 -15.52
N MET A 297 0.59 -1.75 -14.38
CA MET A 297 1.29 -3.01 -14.12
C MET A 297 0.33 -4.19 -13.96
N ILE A 298 -0.77 -4.04 -13.22
CA ILE A 298 -1.80 -5.07 -13.06
C ILE A 298 -2.40 -5.42 -14.42
N THR A 299 -2.70 -4.42 -15.25
CA THR A 299 -3.19 -4.64 -16.61
C THR A 299 -2.19 -5.43 -17.46
N LEU A 300 -0.90 -5.09 -17.36
CA LEU A 300 0.16 -5.80 -18.05
C LEU A 300 0.30 -7.24 -17.54
N LEU A 301 0.17 -7.51 -16.24
CA LEU A 301 0.12 -8.88 -15.71
C LEU A 301 -1.09 -9.64 -16.24
N ALA A 302 -2.28 -9.06 -16.17
CA ALA A 302 -3.51 -9.70 -16.62
C ALA A 302 -3.43 -10.08 -18.10
N ALA A 303 -2.97 -9.15 -18.95
CA ALA A 303 -2.77 -9.39 -20.37
C ALA A 303 -1.71 -10.47 -20.64
N ALA A 304 -0.59 -10.45 -19.90
CA ALA A 304 0.43 -11.48 -20.02
C ALA A 304 -0.06 -12.87 -19.56
N ALA A 305 -0.89 -12.90 -18.52
CA ALA A 305 -1.43 -14.12 -17.93
C ALA A 305 -2.42 -14.84 -18.85
N GLN A 306 -3.15 -14.10 -19.69
CA GLN A 306 -4.03 -14.68 -20.71
C GLN A 306 -3.26 -15.33 -21.87
N GLN A 307 -2.01 -14.93 -22.11
CA GLN A 307 -1.21 -15.38 -23.25
C GLN A 307 -0.30 -16.57 -22.92
N GLY A 308 0.00 -16.81 -21.64
CA GLY A 308 0.72 -18.00 -21.19
C GLY A 308 1.61 -17.76 -19.97
N ILE A 309 1.97 -18.84 -19.28
CA ILE A 309 2.70 -18.80 -18.00
C ILE A 309 4.08 -18.13 -18.14
N GLY A 310 4.83 -18.40 -19.21
CA GLY A 310 6.15 -17.80 -19.43
C GLY A 310 6.11 -16.27 -19.54
N LEU A 311 5.09 -15.72 -20.21
CA LEU A 311 4.90 -14.27 -20.32
C LEU A 311 4.45 -13.68 -18.99
N TYR A 312 3.57 -14.36 -18.26
CA TYR A 312 3.13 -13.96 -16.93
C TYR A 312 4.29 -13.83 -15.95
N ILE A 313 5.24 -14.78 -15.96
CA ILE A 313 6.44 -14.73 -15.13
C ILE A 313 7.30 -13.52 -15.49
N GLY A 314 7.56 -13.29 -16.78
CA GLY A 314 8.32 -12.13 -17.24
C GLY A 314 7.69 -10.81 -16.83
N ALA A 315 6.37 -10.69 -17.00
CA ALA A 315 5.57 -9.55 -16.57
C ALA A 315 5.60 -9.34 -15.05
N SER A 316 5.56 -10.43 -14.27
CA SER A 316 5.63 -10.40 -12.82
C SER A 316 6.95 -9.84 -12.31
N VAL A 317 8.09 -10.24 -12.91
CA VAL A 317 9.41 -9.72 -12.54
C VAL A 317 9.52 -8.21 -12.84
N ILE A 318 9.07 -7.77 -14.02
CA ILE A 318 9.07 -6.34 -14.39
C ILE A 318 8.23 -5.53 -13.41
N THR A 319 7.04 -6.02 -13.11
CA THR A 319 6.11 -5.37 -12.19
C THR A 319 6.66 -5.31 -10.78
N LEU A 320 7.27 -6.39 -10.30
CA LEU A 320 7.93 -6.41 -9.00
C LEU A 320 9.00 -5.32 -8.90
N ILE A 321 9.87 -5.18 -9.91
CA ILE A 321 10.92 -4.16 -9.92
C ILE A 321 10.32 -2.75 -9.84
N ILE A 322 9.27 -2.50 -10.61
CA ILE A 322 8.60 -1.19 -10.64
C ILE A 322 7.89 -0.90 -9.32
N LEU A 323 7.16 -1.86 -8.75
CA LEU A 323 6.50 -1.71 -7.46
C LEU A 323 7.51 -1.50 -6.33
N VAL A 324 8.61 -2.24 -6.29
CA VAL A 324 9.69 -2.03 -5.31
C VAL A 324 10.31 -0.63 -5.43
N TRP A 325 10.48 -0.13 -6.65
CA TRP A 325 10.92 1.24 -6.87
C TRP A 325 9.93 2.27 -6.31
N ARG A 326 8.62 2.05 -6.49
CA ARG A 326 7.56 2.89 -5.92
C ARG A 326 7.51 2.81 -4.39
N ILE A 327 7.63 1.62 -3.81
CA ILE A 327 7.72 1.42 -2.36
C ILE A 327 8.88 2.26 -1.79
N LYS A 328 10.06 2.22 -2.43
CA LYS A 328 11.19 3.03 -1.98
C LYS A 328 10.89 4.53 -2.00
N SER A 329 10.12 5.00 -2.97
CA SER A 329 9.67 6.39 -3.06
C SER A 329 8.68 6.74 -1.93
N ALA A 330 7.69 5.87 -1.70
CA ALA A 330 6.75 6.00 -0.58
C ALA A 330 7.45 5.97 0.79
N LEU A 331 8.45 5.11 0.99
CA LEU A 331 9.22 5.04 2.23
C LEU A 331 10.08 6.29 2.46
N LYS A 332 10.61 6.92 1.40
CA LYS A 332 11.28 8.23 1.54
C LYS A 332 10.30 9.31 1.99
N LEU A 333 9.08 9.28 1.46
CA LEU A 333 8.01 10.17 1.88
C LEU A 333 7.61 9.92 3.34
N ALA A 334 7.57 8.65 3.77
CA ALA A 334 7.33 8.25 5.15
C ALA A 334 8.42 8.77 6.09
N ALA A 335 9.70 8.63 5.70
CA ALA A 335 10.82 9.17 6.46
C ALA A 335 10.72 10.69 6.62
N ALA A 336 10.36 11.42 5.55
CA ALA A 336 10.17 12.87 5.62
C ALA A 336 8.97 13.27 6.52
N ALA A 337 7.87 12.52 6.49
CA ALA A 337 6.73 12.74 7.39
C ALA A 337 7.10 12.43 8.86
N PHE A 338 7.87 11.36 9.08
CA PHE A 338 8.38 11.01 10.40
C PHE A 338 9.35 12.06 10.95
N ASP A 339 10.26 12.59 10.13
CA ASP A 339 11.18 13.66 10.53
C ASP A 339 10.43 14.95 10.88
N LEU A 340 9.35 15.28 10.14
CA LEU A 340 8.44 16.39 10.48
C LEU A 340 7.71 16.15 11.81
N PHE A 341 7.36 14.91 12.13
CA PHE A 341 6.71 14.55 13.38
C PHE A 341 7.68 14.50 14.58
N GLY A 342 8.81 13.79 14.45
CA GLY A 342 9.76 13.54 15.54
C GLY A 342 10.89 14.58 15.69
N GLY A 343 11.38 15.14 14.58
CA GLY A 343 12.51 16.09 14.57
C GLY A 343 12.16 17.51 15.00
N ALA A 344 10.89 17.91 14.81
CA ALA A 344 10.41 19.25 15.15
C ALA A 344 9.70 19.34 16.51
N VAL A 345 9.10 18.25 17.00
CA VAL A 345 8.27 18.27 18.21
C VAL A 345 9.08 18.09 19.50
N ILE A 346 10.24 17.42 19.48
CA ILE A 346 10.89 16.95 20.73
C ILE A 346 12.28 17.55 20.99
N THR A 347 13.11 17.87 19.98
CA THR A 347 14.55 18.10 20.25
C THR A 347 15.19 19.37 19.70
N GLY A 348 14.50 20.17 18.88
CA GLY A 348 15.19 21.30 18.22
C GLY A 348 16.42 20.84 17.41
N GLY A 349 16.38 19.62 16.88
CA GLY A 349 17.44 19.04 16.04
C GLY A 349 17.55 19.72 14.67
N THR A 350 18.13 19.05 13.67
CA THR A 350 18.36 19.58 12.31
C THR A 350 17.13 20.27 11.69
N GLY A 351 15.91 19.76 11.94
CA GLY A 351 14.66 20.42 11.54
C GLY A 351 14.34 21.73 12.28
N GLY A 352 14.79 21.91 13.52
CA GLY A 352 14.73 23.18 14.27
C GLY A 352 15.71 24.23 13.76
N LEU A 353 16.88 23.81 13.26
CA LEU A 353 17.84 24.69 12.59
C LEU A 353 17.31 25.12 11.22
N GLU A 354 16.68 24.22 10.47
CA GLU A 354 15.95 24.54 9.25
C GLU A 354 14.73 25.44 9.51
N LEU A 355 13.96 25.21 10.58
CA LEU A 355 12.86 26.10 11.00
C LEU A 355 13.39 27.50 11.34
N ALA A 356 14.52 27.59 12.05
CA ALA A 356 15.16 28.85 12.37
C ALA A 356 15.68 29.55 11.10
N ASN A 357 16.19 28.81 10.12
CA ASN A 357 16.66 29.35 8.85
C ASN A 357 15.50 29.75 7.92
N MET A 358 14.40 28.98 7.88
CA MET A 358 13.16 29.32 7.18
C MET A 358 12.45 30.52 7.81
N GLY A 359 12.41 30.60 9.14
CA GLY A 359 11.91 31.76 9.87
C GLY A 359 12.74 33.02 9.59
N LYS A 360 14.08 32.90 9.56
CA LYS A 360 14.97 33.99 9.14
C LYS A 360 14.72 34.43 7.69
N GLN A 361 14.49 33.50 6.76
CA GLN A 361 14.17 33.82 5.37
C GLN A 361 12.79 34.47 5.21
N ALA A 362 11.78 34.03 5.95
CA ALA A 362 10.43 34.62 5.94
C ALA A 362 10.43 36.05 6.50
N VAL A 363 11.21 36.31 7.56
CA VAL A 363 11.43 37.65 8.11
C VAL A 363 12.20 38.54 7.14
N ALA A 364 13.22 38.00 6.45
CA ALA A 364 13.99 38.74 5.44
C ALA A 364 13.13 39.11 4.20
N GLY A 365 12.21 38.24 3.78
CA GLY A 365 11.27 38.53 2.68
C GLY A 365 10.21 39.58 3.05
N ALA A 366 9.79 39.63 4.31
CA ALA A 366 8.83 40.62 4.81
C ALA A 366 9.44 42.02 5.07
N ALA A 367 10.78 42.12 5.11
CA ALA A 367 11.50 43.39 5.23
C ALA A 367 11.85 44.02 3.86
N GLY A 368 11.48 43.35 2.76
CA GLY A 368 11.71 43.79 1.36
C GLY A 368 10.48 44.40 0.67
N LEU A 369 9.39 44.61 1.40
CA LEU A 369 8.24 45.46 1.04
C LEU A 369 8.14 46.58 2.08
#